data_AF-A0A2L2NCD4-F1
#
_entry.id   AF-A0A2L2NCD4-F1
#
_cell.length_a   1.000
_cell.length_b   1.000
_cell.length_c   1.000
_cell.angle_alpha   90.00
_cell.angle_beta   90.00
_cell.angle_gamma   90.00
#
_symmetry.space_group_name_H-M   'P 1'
#
loop_
_entity.id
_entity.type
_entity.pdbx_description
1 polymer ?
#
loop_
_entity_poly.entity_id
_entity_poly.type
_entity_poly.pdbx_seq_one_letter_code
_entity_poly.pdbx_strand_id
1 'polypeptide(L)'
;MIFQYNLYFVILSVTVIISTTVAFAAWQRRSICLASKPFISMMLAIAGYATVAAMEAGAILLREKIFWSKLEYVGSGSVITLFLIFAMQFTNKNRWLTPRNTALLWAIPTFNVILVATNEWHGLVWSGFLPDPKGTNFVIYQHNLGFFWIMACVYLYTLTGVVMLIQKALVPSVLSRRQSSMALAGAVLPILGASLYMLRLTPPGLNITPMSFMLAGLFYFVSLFRFRMFDLVPVARDTLIENMSDGVLVLDAQNRIIDFNPALKHLIGVKKQHIGQPAAQVIAKWPEIIRLYHTHESVKTEIFIDSVTPCYVELLITSLHNKRKQLTGRLLVLRDITQRYQAESELRQANEYLQKQVLEIQTLQVQLREQAMRDGLTGLFNRRYFDEIFPKELIRATRDSERVALIIMDIDYFKNVNDTFGHQAGDRVIQIFADLLRYYSDSNSQNIACRYGGEEFVLALPGLTQEKAFEHAEHIRLSFQAARLESRGKEIYTTVSGGVAVFPDHGKTTDELLQVVDQALYAAKLDGRNCIKCV
;
A
#
# COMPACT_ATOMS: atom_id res chain seq x y z
N MET A 1 -35.26 15.32 -63.50
CA MET A 1 -35.51 14.06 -62.77
C MET A 1 -37.00 13.94 -62.54
N ILE A 2 -37.62 12.82 -62.95
CA ILE A 2 -39.01 12.50 -62.65
C ILE A 2 -38.96 11.36 -61.63
N PHE A 3 -39.63 11.52 -60.48
CA PHE A 3 -39.60 10.56 -59.37
C PHE A 3 -40.96 9.90 -59.15
N GLN A 4 -40.97 8.61 -58.81
CA GLN A 4 -42.14 7.86 -58.37
C GLN A 4 -41.97 7.40 -56.91
N TYR A 5 -42.91 7.79 -56.04
CA TYR A 5 -42.88 7.42 -54.62
C TYR A 5 -43.65 6.13 -54.39
N ASN A 6 -42.93 5.00 -54.30
CA ASN A 6 -43.50 3.68 -54.00
C ASN A 6 -43.27 3.28 -52.53
N LEU A 7 -43.86 2.17 -52.09
CA LEU A 7 -43.71 1.67 -50.73
C LEU A 7 -42.23 1.43 -50.35
N TYR A 8 -41.40 1.03 -51.32
CA TYR A 8 -39.97 0.82 -51.13
C TYR A 8 -39.25 2.14 -50.78
N PHE A 9 -39.53 3.23 -51.51
CA PHE A 9 -39.04 4.58 -51.21
C PHE A 9 -39.39 5.02 -49.77
N VAL A 10 -40.64 4.76 -49.34
CA VAL A 10 -41.10 5.10 -47.98
C VAL A 10 -40.32 4.33 -46.93
N ILE A 11 -40.12 3.02 -47.11
CA ILE A 11 -39.37 2.20 -46.15
C ILE A 11 -37.92 2.67 -46.05
N LEU A 12 -37.28 3.00 -47.18
CA LEU A 12 -35.92 3.54 -47.18
C LEU A 12 -35.83 4.89 -46.48
N SER A 13 -36.82 5.76 -46.68
CA SER A 13 -36.92 7.04 -45.96
C SER A 13 -37.04 6.83 -44.45
N VAL A 14 -37.80 5.82 -44.00
CA VAL A 14 -37.87 5.44 -42.59
C VAL A 14 -36.51 4.91 -42.08
N THR A 15 -35.80 4.11 -42.87
CA THR A 15 -34.43 3.68 -42.53
C THR A 15 -33.51 4.88 -42.29
N VAL A 16 -33.56 5.91 -43.16
CA VAL A 16 -32.77 7.14 -42.99
C VAL A 16 -33.07 7.82 -41.66
N ILE A 17 -34.35 7.97 -41.31
CA ILE A 17 -34.78 8.59 -40.06
C ILE A 17 -34.28 7.79 -38.85
N ILE A 18 -34.47 6.46 -38.85
CA ILE A 18 -34.05 5.59 -37.75
C ILE A 18 -32.53 5.63 -37.59
N SER A 19 -31.77 5.43 -38.65
CA SER A 19 -30.30 5.42 -38.60
C SER A 19 -29.73 6.77 -38.16
N THR A 20 -30.30 7.89 -38.61
CA THR A 20 -29.90 9.24 -38.17
C THR A 20 -30.23 9.47 -36.70
N THR A 21 -31.40 9.01 -36.24
CA THR A 21 -31.80 9.11 -34.83
C THR A 21 -30.88 8.29 -33.93
N VAL A 22 -30.53 7.07 -34.33
CA VAL A 22 -29.59 6.20 -33.62
C VAL A 22 -28.19 6.81 -33.60
N ALA A 23 -27.72 7.39 -34.72
CA ALA A 23 -26.45 8.10 -34.79
C ALA A 23 -26.42 9.28 -33.80
N PHE A 24 -27.47 10.09 -33.76
CA PHE A 24 -27.59 11.22 -32.84
C PHE A 24 -27.64 10.78 -31.37
N ALA A 25 -28.43 9.74 -31.05
CA ALA A 25 -28.50 9.18 -29.71
C ALA A 25 -27.15 8.63 -29.23
N ALA A 26 -26.40 7.97 -30.13
CA ALA A 26 -25.04 7.50 -29.85
C ALA A 26 -24.05 8.68 -29.69
N TRP A 27 -24.18 9.74 -30.49
CA TRP A 27 -23.35 10.95 -30.40
C TRP A 27 -23.48 11.68 -29.07
N GLN A 28 -24.68 11.72 -28.48
CA GLN A 28 -24.89 12.27 -27.14
C GLN A 28 -24.16 11.48 -26.05
N ARG A 29 -23.84 10.20 -26.30
CA ARG A 29 -23.18 9.28 -25.37
C ARG A 29 -21.72 8.97 -25.75
N ARG A 30 -21.13 9.75 -26.67
CA ARG A 30 -19.82 9.46 -27.30
C ARG A 30 -18.60 9.53 -26.37
N SER A 31 -18.71 10.20 -25.22
CA SER A 31 -17.58 10.42 -24.30
C SER A 31 -17.18 9.15 -23.52
N ILE A 32 -17.93 8.05 -23.67
CA ILE A 32 -17.81 6.89 -22.77
C ILE A 32 -17.08 5.71 -23.42
N CYS A 33 -17.08 5.53 -24.75
CA CYS A 33 -16.46 4.34 -25.35
C CYS A 33 -15.79 4.66 -26.70
N LEU A 34 -14.59 4.11 -26.94
CA LEU A 34 -13.86 4.29 -28.21
C LEU A 34 -14.67 3.82 -29.42
N ALA A 35 -15.38 2.69 -29.29
CA ALA A 35 -16.23 2.10 -30.32
C ALA A 35 -17.44 2.98 -30.72
N SER A 36 -17.76 4.02 -29.94
CA SER A 36 -18.89 4.92 -30.26
C SER A 36 -18.67 5.69 -31.56
N LYS A 37 -17.45 6.16 -31.83
CA LYS A 37 -17.13 6.94 -33.04
C LYS A 37 -17.36 6.16 -34.34
N PRO A 38 -16.75 4.99 -34.56
CA PRO A 38 -17.02 4.22 -35.78
C PRO A 38 -18.47 3.74 -35.88
N PHE A 39 -19.13 3.49 -34.75
CA PHE A 39 -20.56 3.16 -34.74
C PHE A 39 -21.43 4.32 -35.23
N ILE A 40 -21.17 5.55 -34.77
CA ILE A 40 -21.89 6.75 -35.23
C ILE A 40 -21.64 6.96 -36.72
N SER A 41 -20.38 6.88 -37.16
CA SER A 41 -20.04 6.96 -38.58
C SER A 41 -20.73 5.88 -39.40
N MET A 42 -20.82 4.65 -38.89
CA MET A 42 -21.52 3.53 -39.53
C MET A 42 -23.01 3.84 -39.68
N MET A 43 -23.67 4.36 -38.64
CA MET A 43 -25.08 4.74 -38.70
C MET A 43 -25.33 5.88 -39.71
N LEU A 44 -24.43 6.86 -39.80
CA LEU A 44 -24.50 7.91 -40.82
C LEU A 44 -24.26 7.36 -42.23
N ALA A 45 -23.33 6.41 -42.39
CA ALA A 45 -23.11 5.73 -43.67
C ALA A 45 -24.33 4.91 -44.11
N ILE A 46 -25.02 4.25 -43.18
CA ILE A 46 -26.30 3.55 -43.45
C ILE A 46 -27.37 4.55 -43.89
N ALA A 47 -27.49 5.71 -43.23
CA ALA A 47 -28.44 6.76 -43.62
C ALA A 47 -28.14 7.29 -45.03
N GLY A 48 -26.86 7.54 -45.35
CA GLY A 48 -26.42 7.93 -46.70
C GLY A 48 -26.73 6.86 -47.74
N TYR A 49 -26.41 5.60 -47.46
CA TYR A 49 -26.72 4.46 -48.32
C TYR A 49 -28.22 4.33 -48.60
N ALA A 50 -29.06 4.40 -47.56
CA ALA A 50 -30.51 4.33 -47.69
C ALA A 50 -31.09 5.52 -48.46
N THR A 51 -30.49 6.72 -48.35
CA THR A 51 -30.90 7.89 -49.12
C THR A 51 -30.60 7.70 -50.61
N VAL A 52 -29.41 7.21 -50.96
CA VAL A 52 -29.04 6.92 -52.34
C VAL A 52 -29.93 5.83 -52.93
N ALA A 53 -30.19 4.75 -52.17
CA ALA A 53 -31.11 3.69 -52.59
C ALA A 53 -32.55 4.20 -52.75
N ALA A 54 -33.00 5.17 -51.93
CA ALA A 54 -34.31 5.79 -52.10
C ALA A 54 -34.36 6.61 -53.41
N MET A 55 -33.28 7.31 -53.76
CA MET A 55 -33.21 8.03 -55.03
C MET A 55 -33.21 7.09 -56.23
N GLU A 56 -32.53 5.94 -56.14
CA GLU A 56 -32.56 4.87 -57.17
C GLU A 56 -33.97 4.29 -57.34
N ALA A 57 -34.61 3.95 -56.22
CA ALA A 57 -35.98 3.44 -56.17
C ALA A 57 -36.99 4.39 -56.82
N GLY A 58 -36.81 5.70 -56.59
CA GLY A 58 -37.70 6.73 -57.08
C GLY A 58 -37.41 7.15 -58.53
N ALA A 59 -36.16 7.05 -59.00
CA ALA A 59 -35.80 7.43 -60.36
C ALA A 59 -36.57 6.58 -61.40
N ILE A 60 -37.05 7.20 -62.47
CA ILE A 60 -37.80 6.50 -63.53
C ILE A 60 -36.88 6.19 -64.72
N LEU A 61 -35.93 7.10 -65.03
CA LEU A 61 -35.03 6.92 -66.16
C LEU A 61 -33.91 5.93 -65.81
N LEU A 62 -33.64 4.98 -66.71
CA LEU A 62 -32.57 3.98 -66.54
C LEU A 62 -31.20 4.61 -66.25
N ARG A 63 -30.87 5.71 -66.93
CA ARG A 63 -29.61 6.45 -66.69
C ARG A 63 -29.51 6.98 -65.26
N GLU A 64 -30.62 7.48 -64.71
CA GLU A 64 -30.66 7.99 -63.34
C GLU A 64 -30.55 6.84 -62.34
N LYS A 65 -31.21 5.70 -62.60
CA LYS A 65 -31.08 4.48 -61.78
C LYS A 65 -29.65 3.95 -61.71
N ILE A 66 -28.99 3.82 -62.86
CA ILE A 66 -27.59 3.37 -62.93
C ILE A 66 -26.69 4.33 -62.14
N PHE A 67 -26.89 5.64 -62.29
CA PHE A 67 -26.11 6.64 -61.54
C PHE A 67 -26.26 6.46 -60.01
N TRP A 68 -27.49 6.34 -59.51
CA TRP A 68 -27.73 6.14 -58.08
C TRP A 68 -27.22 4.78 -57.59
N SER A 69 -27.40 3.71 -58.37
CA SER A 69 -26.82 2.39 -58.06
C SER A 69 -25.30 2.37 -58.02
N LYS A 70 -24.60 3.21 -58.79
CA LYS A 70 -23.14 3.36 -58.62
C LYS A 70 -22.78 4.01 -57.28
N LEU A 71 -23.51 5.06 -56.90
CA LEU A 71 -23.32 5.75 -55.62
C LEU A 71 -23.64 4.85 -54.42
N GLU A 72 -24.54 3.88 -54.58
CA GLU A 72 -24.86 2.88 -53.55
C GLU A 72 -23.63 2.10 -53.08
N TYR A 73 -22.64 1.85 -53.95
CA TYR A 73 -21.40 1.16 -53.56
C TYR A 73 -20.49 1.98 -52.65
N VAL A 74 -20.57 3.32 -52.72
CA VAL A 74 -19.88 4.20 -51.76
C VAL A 74 -20.49 4.00 -50.37
N GLY A 75 -21.82 3.95 -50.30
CA GLY A 75 -22.56 3.69 -49.07
C GLY A 75 -22.27 2.31 -48.51
N SER A 76 -22.49 1.25 -49.30
CA SER A 76 -22.30 -0.13 -48.85
C SER A 76 -20.86 -0.43 -48.43
N GLY A 77 -19.87 0.05 -49.19
CA GLY A 77 -18.45 -0.05 -48.85
C GLY A 77 -18.09 0.65 -47.55
N SER A 78 -18.65 1.84 -47.31
CA SER A 78 -18.46 2.58 -46.05
C SER A 78 -19.07 1.84 -44.86
N VAL A 79 -20.28 1.29 -45.01
CA VAL A 79 -20.98 0.57 -43.94
C VAL A 79 -20.20 -0.66 -43.47
N ILE A 80 -19.72 -1.51 -44.39
CA ILE A 80 -19.00 -2.73 -44.02
C ILE A 80 -17.65 -2.45 -43.35
N THR A 81 -16.93 -1.42 -43.81
CA THR A 81 -15.62 -1.06 -43.25
C THR A 81 -15.79 -0.46 -41.87
N LEU A 82 -16.75 0.45 -41.71
CA LEU A 82 -17.06 1.03 -40.40
C LEU A 82 -17.62 -0.01 -39.43
N PHE A 83 -18.38 -1.00 -39.90
CA PHE A 83 -18.80 -2.14 -39.09
C PHE A 83 -17.61 -2.96 -38.58
N LEU A 84 -16.65 -3.28 -39.43
CA LEU A 84 -15.46 -4.02 -39.02
C LEU A 84 -14.61 -3.22 -38.02
N ILE A 85 -14.38 -1.93 -38.29
CA ILE A 85 -13.67 -1.04 -37.35
C ILE A 85 -14.42 -0.96 -36.02
N PHE A 86 -15.75 -0.83 -36.04
CA PHE A 86 -16.60 -0.87 -34.86
C PHE A 86 -16.42 -2.19 -34.10
N ALA A 87 -16.52 -3.35 -34.75
CA ALA A 87 -16.35 -4.65 -34.12
C ALA A 87 -14.95 -4.81 -33.50
N MET A 88 -13.89 -4.34 -34.18
CA MET A 88 -12.53 -4.36 -33.65
C MET A 88 -12.39 -3.50 -32.38
N GLN A 89 -12.97 -2.29 -32.37
CA GLN A 89 -12.92 -1.42 -31.19
C GLN A 89 -13.80 -1.93 -30.05
N PHE A 90 -14.99 -2.44 -30.37
CA PHE A 90 -15.95 -2.99 -29.41
C PHE A 90 -15.40 -4.24 -28.70
N THR A 91 -14.52 -4.98 -29.38
CA THR A 91 -13.85 -6.18 -28.84
C THR A 91 -12.44 -5.91 -28.30
N ASN A 92 -12.09 -4.64 -28.06
CA ASN A 92 -10.81 -4.19 -27.50
C ASN A 92 -9.57 -4.59 -28.32
N LYS A 93 -9.70 -4.74 -29.65
CA LYS A 93 -8.58 -5.02 -30.56
C LYS A 93 -7.93 -3.75 -31.12
N ASN A 94 -7.97 -2.64 -30.37
CA ASN A 94 -7.48 -1.32 -30.77
C ASN A 94 -6.03 -1.30 -31.26
N ARG A 95 -5.18 -2.19 -30.72
CA ARG A 95 -3.76 -2.32 -31.13
C ARG A 95 -3.56 -2.59 -32.63
N TRP A 96 -4.57 -3.15 -33.30
CA TRP A 96 -4.52 -3.46 -34.73
C TRP A 96 -5.00 -2.29 -35.62
N LEU A 97 -5.66 -1.28 -35.05
CA LEU A 97 -6.19 -0.11 -35.76
C LEU A 97 -5.19 1.04 -35.75
N THR A 98 -4.00 0.80 -36.29
CA THR A 98 -3.01 1.85 -36.57
C THR A 98 -3.44 2.67 -37.80
N PRO A 99 -2.97 3.92 -38.00
CA PRO A 99 -3.32 4.71 -39.18
C PRO A 99 -3.08 3.98 -40.51
N ARG A 100 -1.97 3.22 -40.59
CA ARG A 100 -1.65 2.36 -41.74
C ARG A 100 -2.69 1.26 -41.95
N ASN A 101 -3.04 0.52 -40.90
CA ASN A 101 -3.99 -0.59 -41.02
C ASN A 101 -5.40 -0.09 -41.28
N THR A 102 -5.79 1.04 -40.70
CA THR A 102 -7.07 1.69 -41.01
C THR A 102 -7.12 2.10 -42.48
N ALA A 103 -6.05 2.68 -43.04
CA ALA A 103 -5.99 2.98 -44.48
C ALA A 103 -6.12 1.71 -45.35
N LEU A 104 -5.48 0.60 -44.96
CA LEU A 104 -5.61 -0.68 -45.65
C LEU A 104 -7.04 -1.23 -45.65
N LEU A 105 -7.80 -1.03 -44.57
CA LEU A 105 -9.23 -1.41 -44.51
C LEU A 105 -10.12 -0.61 -45.48
N TRP A 106 -9.69 0.59 -45.89
CA TRP A 106 -10.40 1.40 -46.88
C TRP A 106 -9.97 1.11 -48.32
N ALA A 107 -8.83 0.44 -48.53
CA ALA A 107 -8.31 0.17 -49.88
C ALA A 107 -9.26 -0.69 -50.72
N ILE A 108 -9.79 -1.78 -50.16
CA ILE A 108 -10.70 -2.71 -50.86
C ILE A 108 -12.04 -2.02 -51.23
N PRO A 109 -12.76 -1.35 -50.30
CA PRO A 109 -13.97 -0.60 -50.65
C PRO A 109 -13.71 0.49 -51.69
N THR A 110 -12.58 1.20 -51.61
CA THR A 110 -12.22 2.24 -52.59
C THR A 110 -12.01 1.63 -53.97
N PHE A 111 -11.30 0.50 -54.05
CA PHE A 111 -11.14 -0.25 -55.29
C PHE A 111 -12.50 -0.70 -55.86
N ASN A 112 -13.40 -1.21 -55.00
CA ASN A 112 -14.73 -1.66 -55.43
C ASN A 112 -15.57 -0.50 -55.98
N VAL A 113 -15.51 0.69 -55.38
CA VAL A 113 -16.18 1.90 -55.89
C VAL A 113 -15.63 2.28 -57.27
N ILE A 114 -14.30 2.25 -57.45
CA ILE A 114 -13.66 2.54 -58.74
C ILE A 114 -14.10 1.51 -59.79
N LEU A 115 -14.08 0.22 -59.45
CA LEU A 115 -14.48 -0.88 -60.34
C LEU A 115 -15.93 -0.73 -60.84
N VAL A 116 -16.82 -0.25 -59.98
CA VAL A 116 -18.22 0.03 -60.35
C VAL A 116 -18.34 1.31 -61.16
N ALA A 117 -17.58 2.35 -60.79
CA ALA A 117 -17.59 3.64 -61.48
C ALA A 117 -17.12 3.52 -62.93
N THR A 118 -16.16 2.63 -63.21
CA THR A 118 -15.59 2.37 -64.54
C THR A 118 -16.31 1.26 -65.32
N ASN A 119 -17.44 0.75 -64.84
CA ASN A 119 -18.07 -0.45 -65.39
C ASN A 119 -18.37 -0.38 -66.91
N GLU A 120 -18.65 0.80 -67.45
CA GLU A 120 -18.91 1.00 -68.88
C GLU A 120 -17.73 0.63 -69.77
N TRP A 121 -16.50 0.64 -69.25
CA TRP A 121 -15.30 0.31 -70.03
C TRP A 121 -15.02 -1.19 -70.11
N HIS A 122 -15.48 -1.97 -69.13
CA HIS A 122 -15.06 -3.37 -68.97
C HIS A 122 -16.19 -4.36 -68.73
N GLY A 123 -17.38 -3.93 -68.32
CA GLY A 123 -18.56 -4.79 -68.12
C GLY A 123 -18.38 -5.88 -67.05
N LEU A 124 -17.46 -5.67 -66.10
CA LEU A 124 -17.09 -6.69 -65.10
C LEU A 124 -18.08 -6.75 -63.93
N VAL A 125 -18.71 -5.63 -63.56
CA VAL A 125 -19.71 -5.60 -62.50
C VAL A 125 -21.08 -5.92 -63.09
N TRP A 126 -21.47 -5.19 -64.12
CA TRP A 126 -22.74 -5.38 -64.83
C TRP A 126 -22.50 -5.59 -66.32
N SER A 127 -23.07 -6.66 -66.89
CA SER A 127 -23.05 -6.95 -68.32
C SER A 127 -24.25 -6.37 -69.08
N GLY A 128 -25.30 -5.96 -68.36
CA GLY A 128 -26.53 -5.42 -68.95
C GLY A 128 -27.59 -5.07 -67.90
N PHE A 129 -28.63 -4.36 -68.33
CA PHE A 129 -29.73 -3.90 -67.50
C PHE A 129 -31.06 -4.25 -68.18
N LEU A 130 -31.96 -4.92 -67.46
CA LEU A 130 -33.29 -5.28 -67.96
C LEU A 130 -34.37 -4.63 -67.10
N PRO A 131 -35.47 -4.14 -67.69
CA PRO A 131 -36.64 -3.73 -66.91
C PRO A 131 -37.29 -4.94 -66.23
N ASP A 132 -37.94 -4.74 -65.08
CA ASP A 132 -38.70 -5.82 -64.44
C ASP A 132 -39.87 -6.28 -65.35
N PRO A 133 -39.98 -7.60 -65.68
CA PRO A 133 -41.05 -8.13 -66.52
C PRO A 133 -42.48 -7.85 -66.02
N LYS A 134 -42.65 -7.54 -64.72
CA LYS A 134 -43.96 -7.21 -64.13
C LYS A 134 -44.33 -5.72 -64.28
N GLY A 135 -43.50 -4.93 -64.96
CA GLY A 135 -43.74 -3.50 -65.18
C GLY A 135 -43.55 -2.64 -63.92
N THR A 136 -42.81 -3.13 -62.93
CA THR A 136 -42.44 -2.31 -61.76
C THR A 136 -41.33 -1.31 -62.12
N ASN A 137 -41.11 -0.32 -61.26
CA ASN A 137 -40.01 0.64 -61.42
C ASN A 137 -38.63 0.05 -61.02
N PHE A 138 -38.45 -1.28 -61.00
CA PHE A 138 -37.16 -1.91 -60.68
C PHE A 138 -36.36 -2.25 -61.93
N VAL A 139 -35.03 -2.24 -61.79
CA VAL A 139 -34.07 -2.66 -62.82
C VAL A 139 -33.39 -3.94 -62.36
N ILE A 140 -33.36 -4.92 -63.27
CA ILE A 140 -32.62 -6.16 -63.08
C ILE A 140 -31.21 -5.94 -63.62
N TYR A 141 -30.26 -5.87 -62.69
CA TYR A 141 -28.83 -5.77 -62.98
C TYR A 141 -28.28 -7.16 -63.32
N GLN A 142 -27.73 -7.34 -64.53
CA GLN A 142 -27.08 -8.59 -64.92
C GLN A 142 -25.66 -8.60 -64.37
N HIS A 143 -25.45 -9.35 -63.29
CA HIS A 143 -24.19 -9.41 -62.55
C HIS A 143 -23.14 -10.27 -63.26
N ASN A 144 -21.88 -9.80 -63.24
CA ASN A 144 -20.71 -10.50 -63.79
C ASN A 144 -19.59 -10.66 -62.72
N LEU A 145 -18.42 -11.19 -63.07
CA LEU A 145 -17.35 -11.60 -62.13
C LEU A 145 -16.96 -10.53 -61.09
N GLY A 146 -16.89 -9.27 -61.50
CA GLY A 146 -16.57 -8.13 -60.62
C GLY A 146 -17.62 -7.92 -59.53
N PHE A 147 -18.90 -8.17 -59.81
CA PHE A 147 -19.94 -8.12 -58.77
C PHE A 147 -19.74 -9.20 -57.72
N PHE A 148 -19.44 -10.44 -58.14
CA PHE A 148 -19.18 -11.55 -57.21
C PHE A 148 -17.92 -11.30 -56.37
N TRP A 149 -16.89 -10.67 -56.93
CA TRP A 149 -15.72 -10.19 -56.18
C TRP A 149 -16.13 -9.21 -55.07
N ILE A 150 -16.92 -8.18 -55.41
CA ILE A 150 -17.38 -7.18 -54.43
C ILE A 150 -18.16 -7.87 -53.29
N MET A 151 -19.04 -8.81 -53.64
CA MET A 151 -19.83 -9.56 -52.66
C MET A 151 -18.95 -10.44 -51.77
N ALA A 152 -17.94 -11.10 -52.32
CA ALA A 152 -16.98 -11.86 -51.53
C ALA A 152 -16.24 -10.96 -50.51
N CYS A 153 -15.82 -9.76 -50.91
CA CYS A 153 -15.22 -8.78 -49.99
C CYS A 153 -16.19 -8.34 -48.90
N VAL A 154 -17.46 -8.05 -49.24
CA VAL A 154 -18.52 -7.69 -48.28
C VAL A 154 -18.71 -8.78 -47.23
N TYR A 155 -18.82 -10.05 -47.65
CA TYR A 155 -18.97 -11.17 -46.73
C TYR A 155 -17.72 -11.38 -45.87
N LEU A 156 -16.51 -11.22 -46.43
CA LEU A 156 -15.26 -11.33 -45.66
C LEU A 156 -15.19 -10.31 -44.51
N TYR A 157 -15.47 -9.04 -44.79
CA TYR A 157 -15.48 -7.98 -43.76
C TYR A 157 -16.53 -8.27 -42.69
N THR A 158 -17.73 -8.63 -43.13
CA THR A 158 -18.87 -8.81 -42.23
C THR A 158 -18.71 -10.08 -41.37
N LEU A 159 -18.27 -11.19 -41.95
CA LEU A 159 -18.01 -12.44 -41.22
C LEU A 159 -16.89 -12.24 -40.20
N THR A 160 -15.82 -11.52 -40.57
CA THR A 160 -14.73 -11.20 -39.63
C THR A 160 -15.27 -10.42 -38.42
N GLY A 161 -16.06 -9.36 -38.64
CA GLY A 161 -16.67 -8.60 -37.55
C GLY A 161 -17.64 -9.43 -36.70
N VAL A 162 -18.47 -10.28 -37.32
CA VAL A 162 -19.40 -11.18 -36.63
C VAL A 162 -18.66 -12.18 -35.74
N VAL A 163 -17.61 -12.82 -36.24
CA VAL A 163 -16.80 -13.77 -35.45
C VAL A 163 -16.22 -13.09 -34.20
N MET A 164 -15.74 -11.84 -34.33
CA MET A 164 -15.25 -11.08 -33.18
C MET A 164 -16.35 -10.81 -32.15
N LEU A 165 -17.55 -10.42 -32.59
CA LEU A 165 -18.70 -10.20 -31.70
C LEU A 165 -19.17 -11.48 -31.02
N ILE A 166 -19.16 -12.62 -31.73
CA ILE A 166 -19.48 -13.94 -31.15
C ILE A 166 -18.46 -14.29 -30.06
N GLN A 167 -17.16 -14.18 -30.35
CA GLN A 167 -16.10 -14.44 -29.36
C GLN A 167 -16.29 -13.60 -28.10
N LYS A 168 -16.66 -12.32 -28.25
CA LYS A 168 -16.95 -11.41 -27.13
C LYS A 168 -18.22 -11.80 -26.36
N ALA A 169 -19.24 -12.32 -27.04
CA ALA A 169 -20.49 -12.79 -26.43
C ALA A 169 -20.32 -14.07 -25.60
N LEU A 170 -19.29 -14.87 -25.86
CA LEU A 170 -18.97 -16.09 -25.12
C LEU A 170 -18.24 -15.85 -23.78
N VAL A 171 -17.84 -14.61 -23.48
CA VAL A 171 -17.18 -14.25 -22.23
C VAL A 171 -18.19 -14.28 -21.05
N PRO A 172 -17.81 -14.76 -19.83
CA PRO A 172 -18.74 -15.02 -18.72
C PRO A 172 -19.53 -13.82 -18.15
N SER A 173 -19.20 -12.58 -18.52
CA SER A 173 -19.90 -11.39 -18.02
C SER A 173 -21.31 -11.28 -18.64
N VAL A 174 -22.35 -11.36 -17.79
CA VAL A 174 -23.77 -11.30 -18.20
C VAL A 174 -24.08 -10.02 -18.99
N LEU A 175 -23.47 -8.90 -18.61
CA LEU A 175 -23.64 -7.63 -19.32
C LEU A 175 -22.93 -7.65 -20.68
N SER A 176 -21.67 -8.10 -20.73
CA SER A 176 -20.91 -8.23 -21.99
C SER A 176 -21.63 -9.13 -22.98
N ARG A 177 -22.25 -10.22 -22.50
CA ARG A 177 -23.04 -11.14 -23.31
C ARG A 177 -24.27 -10.47 -23.91
N ARG A 178 -25.05 -9.72 -23.10
CA ARG A 178 -26.26 -9.01 -23.58
C ARG A 178 -25.92 -7.90 -24.57
N GLN A 179 -24.85 -7.14 -24.33
CA GLN A 179 -24.41 -6.08 -25.25
C GLN A 179 -23.93 -6.66 -26.58
N SER A 180 -23.13 -7.73 -26.55
CA SER A 180 -22.62 -8.40 -27.75
C SER A 180 -23.72 -9.12 -28.53
N SER A 181 -24.70 -9.73 -27.85
CA SER A 181 -25.84 -10.38 -28.53
C SER A 181 -26.72 -9.39 -29.26
N MET A 182 -26.94 -8.19 -28.72
CA MET A 182 -27.73 -7.14 -29.39
C MET A 182 -26.96 -6.52 -30.56
N ALA A 183 -25.64 -6.33 -30.42
CA ALA A 183 -24.79 -5.90 -31.52
C ALA A 183 -24.77 -6.92 -32.67
N LEU A 184 -24.74 -8.22 -32.34
CA LEU A 184 -24.83 -9.32 -33.28
C LEU A 184 -26.19 -9.37 -33.99
N ALA A 185 -27.29 -9.22 -33.24
CA ALA A 185 -28.64 -9.18 -33.81
C ALA A 185 -28.80 -8.06 -34.86
N GLY A 186 -28.23 -6.87 -34.60
CA GLY A 186 -28.19 -5.78 -35.58
C GLY A 186 -27.37 -6.10 -36.84
N ALA A 187 -26.29 -6.88 -36.71
CA ALA A 187 -25.42 -7.24 -37.84
C ALA A 187 -26.00 -8.37 -38.72
N VAL A 188 -26.77 -9.29 -38.15
CA VAL A 188 -27.31 -10.44 -38.88
C VAL A 188 -28.36 -10.04 -39.92
N LEU A 189 -29.17 -9.02 -39.65
CA LEU A 189 -30.28 -8.64 -40.53
C LEU A 189 -29.82 -8.14 -41.92
N PRO A 190 -28.81 -7.27 -42.04
CA PRO A 190 -28.23 -6.90 -43.34
C PRO A 190 -27.57 -8.05 -44.09
N ILE A 191 -26.95 -8.99 -43.37
CA ILE A 191 -26.36 -10.18 -43.98
C ILE A 191 -27.47 -11.04 -44.60
N LEU A 192 -28.55 -11.28 -43.86
CA LEU A 192 -29.70 -12.02 -44.37
C LEU A 192 -30.32 -11.31 -45.59
N GLY A 193 -30.49 -9.99 -45.53
CA GLY A 193 -30.99 -9.20 -46.66
C GLY A 193 -30.12 -9.32 -47.92
N ALA A 194 -28.80 -9.21 -47.76
CA ALA A 194 -27.84 -9.39 -48.85
C ALA A 194 -27.84 -10.82 -49.40
N SER A 195 -27.89 -11.83 -48.53
CA SER A 195 -27.94 -13.24 -48.93
C SER A 195 -29.20 -13.57 -49.71
N LEU A 196 -30.36 -13.08 -49.29
CA LEU A 196 -31.63 -13.29 -50.00
C LEU A 196 -31.62 -12.67 -51.39
N TYR A 197 -31.05 -11.47 -51.54
CA TYR A 197 -30.85 -10.83 -52.84
C TYR A 197 -29.88 -11.63 -53.73
N MET A 198 -28.74 -12.06 -53.18
CA MET A 198 -27.73 -12.85 -53.89
C MET A 198 -28.26 -14.20 -54.39
N LEU A 199 -29.07 -14.87 -53.57
CA LEU A 199 -29.71 -16.14 -53.92
C LEU A 199 -30.92 -15.98 -54.85
N ARG A 200 -31.24 -14.74 -55.27
CA ARG A 200 -32.40 -14.40 -56.11
C ARG A 200 -33.73 -14.87 -55.51
N LEU A 201 -33.81 -14.86 -54.17
CA LEU A 201 -35.02 -15.19 -53.40
C LEU A 201 -35.91 -13.97 -53.18
N THR A 202 -35.47 -12.78 -53.58
CA THR A 202 -36.28 -11.56 -53.61
C THR A 202 -36.93 -11.36 -54.98
N PRO A 203 -38.00 -10.56 -55.09
CA PRO A 203 -38.54 -10.13 -56.37
C PRO A 203 -37.43 -9.59 -57.31
N PRO A 204 -37.50 -9.86 -58.63
CA PRO A 204 -36.48 -9.41 -59.57
C PRO A 204 -36.20 -7.91 -59.48
N GLY A 205 -34.92 -7.54 -59.38
CA GLY A 205 -34.49 -6.15 -59.26
C GLY A 205 -34.68 -5.50 -57.87
N LEU A 206 -35.40 -6.14 -56.94
CA LEU A 206 -35.59 -5.61 -55.59
C LEU A 206 -34.43 -5.99 -54.66
N ASN A 207 -33.58 -5.01 -54.35
CA ASN A 207 -32.53 -5.13 -53.33
C ASN A 207 -33.10 -4.83 -51.93
N ILE A 208 -33.27 -5.83 -51.08
CA ILE A 208 -33.81 -5.64 -49.73
C ILE A 208 -32.74 -5.27 -48.68
N THR A 209 -31.46 -5.28 -49.05
CA THR A 209 -30.37 -4.99 -48.10
C THR A 209 -30.50 -3.60 -47.46
N PRO A 210 -30.74 -2.51 -48.19
CA PRO A 210 -30.96 -1.20 -47.56
C PRO A 210 -32.15 -1.18 -46.59
N MET A 211 -33.22 -1.94 -46.85
CA MET A 211 -34.40 -2.02 -45.97
C MET A 211 -34.11 -2.77 -44.67
N SER A 212 -33.28 -3.81 -44.74
CA SER A 212 -32.95 -4.64 -43.57
C SER A 212 -32.24 -3.83 -42.46
N PHE A 213 -31.60 -2.72 -42.80
CA PHE A 213 -31.02 -1.78 -41.85
C PHE A 213 -32.05 -1.06 -40.98
N MET A 214 -33.31 -0.97 -41.42
CA MET A 214 -34.41 -0.42 -40.61
C MET A 214 -34.55 -1.21 -39.29
N LEU A 215 -34.66 -2.53 -39.42
CA LEU A 215 -34.78 -3.44 -38.27
C LEU A 215 -33.48 -3.47 -37.46
N ALA A 216 -32.32 -3.49 -38.12
CA ALA A 216 -31.02 -3.40 -37.45
C ALA A 216 -30.89 -2.14 -36.58
N GLY A 217 -31.33 -0.99 -37.11
CA GLY A 217 -31.36 0.29 -36.41
C GLY A 217 -32.19 0.24 -35.13
N LEU A 218 -33.35 -0.43 -35.16
CA LEU A 218 -34.18 -0.62 -33.96
C LEU A 218 -33.47 -1.48 -32.90
N PHE A 219 -32.81 -2.58 -33.31
CA PHE A 219 -31.99 -3.38 -32.39
C PHE A 219 -30.86 -2.56 -31.76
N TYR A 220 -30.17 -1.75 -32.56
CA TYR A 220 -29.15 -0.85 -32.06
C TYR A 220 -29.72 0.22 -31.10
N PHE A 221 -30.88 0.78 -31.40
CA PHE A 221 -31.57 1.72 -30.52
C PHE A 221 -31.86 1.08 -29.16
N VAL A 222 -32.47 -0.11 -29.13
CA VAL A 222 -32.73 -0.86 -27.90
C VAL A 222 -31.40 -1.19 -27.19
N SER A 223 -30.36 -1.56 -27.92
CA SER A 223 -29.03 -1.83 -27.36
C SER A 223 -28.44 -0.62 -26.63
N LEU A 224 -28.55 0.57 -27.22
CA LEU A 224 -28.05 1.82 -26.63
C LEU A 224 -28.77 2.18 -25.33
N PHE A 225 -30.11 2.10 -25.31
CA PHE A 225 -30.90 2.57 -24.16
C PHE A 225 -31.15 1.50 -23.09
N ARG A 226 -31.48 0.27 -23.48
CA ARG A 226 -31.85 -0.81 -22.55
C ARG A 226 -30.63 -1.54 -22.00
N PHE A 227 -29.65 -1.78 -22.86
CA PHE A 227 -28.47 -2.60 -22.57
C PHE A 227 -27.18 -1.80 -22.38
N ARG A 228 -27.28 -0.46 -22.50
CA ARG A 228 -26.19 0.49 -22.22
C ARG A 228 -24.91 0.11 -22.94
N MET A 229 -25.02 -0.15 -24.24
CA MET A 229 -23.96 -0.68 -25.11
C MET A 229 -22.60 0.04 -25.01
N PHE A 230 -22.58 1.32 -24.60
CA PHE A 230 -21.37 2.13 -24.49
C PHE A 230 -21.00 2.54 -23.05
N ASP A 231 -21.68 2.07 -22.02
CA ASP A 231 -21.34 2.42 -20.63
C ASP A 231 -20.16 1.56 -20.12
N LEU A 232 -19.02 2.19 -19.82
CA LEU A 232 -17.80 1.54 -19.28
C LEU A 232 -17.90 1.14 -17.79
N VAL A 233 -18.80 1.76 -17.03
CA VAL A 233 -18.85 1.67 -15.56
C VAL A 233 -19.01 0.23 -15.02
N PRO A 234 -19.83 -0.66 -15.61
CA PRO A 234 -19.99 -2.01 -15.07
C PRO A 234 -18.77 -2.90 -15.30
N VAL A 235 -18.10 -2.77 -16.45
CA VAL A 235 -16.93 -3.60 -16.80
C VAL A 235 -15.73 -3.26 -15.90
N ALA A 236 -15.52 -1.96 -15.62
CA ALA A 236 -14.49 -1.54 -14.68
C ALA A 236 -14.78 -2.02 -13.25
N ARG A 237 -16.05 -1.97 -12.80
CA ARG A 237 -16.46 -2.45 -11.47
C ARG A 237 -16.27 -3.96 -11.31
N ASP A 238 -16.71 -4.76 -12.28
CA ASP A 238 -16.57 -6.21 -12.24
C ASP A 238 -15.09 -6.63 -12.28
N THR A 239 -14.29 -5.99 -13.15
CA THR A 239 -12.84 -6.25 -13.25
C THR A 239 -12.09 -5.81 -11.98
N LEU A 240 -12.46 -4.69 -11.37
CA LEU A 240 -11.87 -4.22 -10.11
C LEU A 240 -12.14 -5.21 -8.99
N ILE A 241 -13.41 -5.58 -8.78
CA ILE A 241 -13.80 -6.49 -7.70
C ILE A 241 -13.16 -7.89 -7.87
N GLU A 242 -13.06 -8.38 -9.10
CA GLU A 242 -12.44 -9.69 -9.39
C GLU A 242 -10.93 -9.71 -9.15
N ASN A 243 -10.22 -8.59 -9.33
CA ASN A 243 -8.77 -8.49 -9.13
C ASN A 243 -8.38 -7.92 -7.74
N MET A 244 -9.35 -7.64 -6.87
CA MET A 244 -9.06 -7.25 -5.49
C MET A 244 -8.46 -8.42 -4.72
N SER A 245 -7.41 -8.15 -3.94
CA SER A 245 -6.82 -9.09 -2.98
C SER A 245 -7.72 -9.31 -1.76
N ASP A 246 -8.53 -8.31 -1.41
CA ASP A 246 -9.42 -8.35 -0.26
C ASP A 246 -10.68 -9.14 -0.61
N GLY A 247 -11.12 -10.00 0.31
CA GLY A 247 -12.36 -10.74 0.16
C GLY A 247 -13.56 -9.82 0.28
N VAL A 248 -14.43 -9.80 -0.71
CA VAL A 248 -15.64 -8.97 -0.72
C VAL A 248 -16.88 -9.86 -0.72
N LEU A 249 -17.80 -9.61 0.20
CA LEU A 249 -19.11 -10.26 0.31
C LEU A 249 -20.23 -9.21 0.31
N VAL A 250 -21.22 -9.38 -0.55
CA VAL A 250 -22.38 -8.49 -0.65
C VAL A 250 -23.62 -9.22 -0.16
N LEU A 251 -24.34 -8.61 0.77
CA LEU A 251 -25.57 -9.14 1.36
C LEU A 251 -26.78 -8.27 1.02
N ASP A 252 -27.96 -8.88 0.95
CA ASP A 252 -29.24 -8.17 0.86
C ASP A 252 -29.73 -7.63 2.22
N ALA A 253 -30.87 -6.94 2.23
CA ALA A 253 -31.49 -6.41 3.43
C ALA A 253 -31.89 -7.50 4.46
N GLN A 254 -32.03 -8.75 4.01
CA GLN A 254 -32.33 -9.94 4.83
C GLN A 254 -31.06 -10.74 5.17
N ASN A 255 -29.86 -10.19 4.93
CA ASN A 255 -28.56 -10.85 5.15
C ASN A 255 -28.34 -12.14 4.34
N ARG A 256 -28.91 -12.24 3.14
CA ARG A 256 -28.61 -13.32 2.18
C ARG A 256 -27.51 -12.89 1.24
N ILE A 257 -26.69 -13.85 0.80
CA ILE A 257 -25.56 -13.60 -0.09
C ILE A 257 -26.06 -13.23 -1.48
N ILE A 258 -25.78 -12.01 -1.92
CA ILE A 258 -26.05 -11.56 -3.30
C ILE A 258 -24.86 -11.93 -4.19
N ASP A 259 -23.65 -11.61 -3.75
CA ASP A 259 -22.44 -11.74 -4.56
C ASP A 259 -21.17 -11.81 -3.71
N PHE A 260 -20.08 -12.31 -4.28
CA PHE A 260 -18.76 -12.29 -3.67
C PHE A 260 -17.64 -12.41 -4.71
N ASN A 261 -16.44 -11.93 -4.36
CA ASN A 261 -15.30 -11.97 -5.27
C ASN A 261 -14.43 -13.25 -5.11
N PRO A 262 -13.51 -13.53 -6.04
CA PRO A 262 -12.61 -14.68 -5.96
C PRO A 262 -11.72 -14.70 -4.71
N ALA A 263 -11.24 -13.55 -4.23
CA ALA A 263 -10.43 -13.48 -3.01
C ALA A 263 -11.18 -14.04 -1.79
N LEU A 264 -12.49 -13.75 -1.67
CA LEU A 264 -13.30 -14.31 -0.58
C LEU A 264 -13.41 -15.84 -0.67
N LYS A 265 -13.47 -16.40 -1.87
CA LYS A 265 -13.44 -17.86 -2.08
C LYS A 265 -12.13 -18.47 -1.56
N HIS A 266 -11.01 -17.77 -1.72
CA HIS A 266 -9.71 -18.22 -1.19
C HIS A 266 -9.64 -18.10 0.34
N LEU A 267 -10.16 -17.01 0.92
CA LEU A 267 -10.09 -16.75 2.37
C LEU A 267 -11.03 -17.63 3.20
N ILE A 268 -12.29 -17.79 2.79
CA ILE A 268 -13.32 -18.47 3.60
C ILE A 268 -13.99 -19.65 2.89
N GLY A 269 -13.58 -19.99 1.67
CA GLY A 269 -14.06 -21.19 0.96
C GLY A 269 -15.49 -21.10 0.40
N VAL A 270 -16.05 -19.90 0.25
CA VAL A 270 -17.39 -19.72 -0.34
C VAL A 270 -17.46 -20.16 -1.80
N LYS A 271 -18.59 -20.76 -2.19
CA LYS A 271 -18.85 -21.31 -3.53
C LYS A 271 -20.09 -20.66 -4.13
N LYS A 272 -20.20 -20.66 -5.47
CA LYS A 272 -21.33 -20.02 -6.19
C LYS A 272 -22.70 -20.57 -5.77
N GLN A 273 -22.76 -21.81 -5.31
CA GLN A 273 -23.97 -22.45 -4.78
C GLN A 273 -24.53 -21.79 -3.49
N HIS A 274 -23.72 -20.97 -2.81
CA HIS A 274 -24.14 -20.26 -1.58
C HIS A 274 -24.87 -18.94 -1.88
N ILE A 275 -24.92 -18.49 -3.14
CA ILE A 275 -25.68 -17.29 -3.53
C ILE A 275 -27.18 -17.53 -3.24
N GLY A 276 -27.82 -16.55 -2.60
CA GLY A 276 -29.20 -16.60 -2.15
C GLY A 276 -29.43 -17.23 -0.77
N GLN A 277 -28.40 -17.88 -0.19
CA GLN A 277 -28.49 -18.46 1.15
C GLN A 277 -28.27 -17.38 2.24
N PRO A 278 -28.88 -17.53 3.44
CA PRO A 278 -28.58 -16.66 4.58
C PRO A 278 -27.10 -16.75 4.95
N ALA A 279 -26.42 -15.59 5.06
CA ALA A 279 -25.00 -15.53 5.37
C ALA A 279 -24.67 -16.22 6.70
N ALA A 280 -25.55 -16.11 7.70
CA ALA A 280 -25.40 -16.76 9.00
C ALA A 280 -25.23 -18.29 8.92
N GLN A 281 -25.74 -18.95 7.88
CA GLN A 281 -25.55 -20.39 7.67
C GLN A 281 -24.19 -20.71 7.03
N VAL A 282 -23.75 -19.86 6.10
CA VAL A 282 -22.54 -20.07 5.29
C VAL A 282 -21.27 -19.72 6.07
N ILE A 283 -21.33 -18.67 6.90
CA ILE A 283 -20.22 -18.24 7.76
C ILE A 283 -20.45 -18.57 9.24
N ALA A 284 -21.23 -19.61 9.54
CA ALA A 284 -21.57 -20.04 10.90
C ALA A 284 -20.34 -20.34 11.77
N LYS A 285 -19.22 -20.71 11.16
CA LYS A 285 -17.94 -20.97 11.84
C LYS A 285 -17.35 -19.75 12.54
N TRP A 286 -17.71 -18.53 12.12
CA TRP A 286 -17.20 -17.28 12.69
C TRP A 286 -18.36 -16.45 13.24
N PRO A 287 -18.90 -16.81 14.42
CA PRO A 287 -20.08 -16.16 15.01
C PRO A 287 -19.84 -14.68 15.34
N GLU A 288 -18.58 -14.26 15.50
CA GLU A 288 -18.20 -12.86 15.65
C GLU A 288 -18.65 -12.00 14.45
N ILE A 289 -18.51 -12.51 13.23
CA ILE A 289 -18.96 -11.80 12.01
C ILE A 289 -20.48 -11.60 12.04
N ILE A 290 -21.22 -12.60 12.51
CA ILE A 290 -22.68 -12.60 12.56
C ILE A 290 -23.19 -11.60 13.61
N ARG A 291 -22.53 -11.52 14.78
CA ARG A 291 -22.90 -10.58 15.85
C ARG A 291 -22.83 -9.11 15.38
N LEU A 292 -21.91 -8.81 14.47
CA LEU A 292 -21.67 -7.46 13.97
C LEU A 292 -22.69 -6.99 12.91
N TYR A 293 -23.63 -7.85 12.49
CA TYR A 293 -24.68 -7.48 11.53
C TYR A 293 -25.66 -6.43 12.06
N HIS A 294 -25.82 -6.32 13.38
CA HIS A 294 -26.84 -5.47 13.99
C HIS A 294 -26.45 -3.98 14.10
N THR A 295 -25.22 -3.62 13.70
CA THR A 295 -24.70 -2.25 13.85
C THR A 295 -25.07 -1.38 12.65
N HIS A 296 -25.45 -0.12 12.91
CA HIS A 296 -26.23 0.69 11.95
C HIS A 296 -25.43 1.39 10.84
N GLU A 297 -24.13 1.65 11.02
CA GLU A 297 -23.34 2.43 10.05
C GLU A 297 -22.20 1.61 9.44
N SER A 298 -21.09 1.49 10.17
CA SER A 298 -19.94 0.68 9.77
C SER A 298 -19.23 0.13 10.99
N VAL A 299 -18.77 -1.11 10.92
CA VAL A 299 -17.95 -1.73 11.97
C VAL A 299 -16.65 -2.21 11.39
N LYS A 300 -15.55 -1.92 12.09
CA LYS A 300 -14.22 -2.42 11.80
C LYS A 300 -13.73 -3.24 12.99
N THR A 301 -13.30 -4.47 12.74
CA THR A 301 -12.71 -5.35 13.76
C THR A 301 -11.62 -6.22 13.15
N GLU A 302 -10.72 -6.72 13.97
CA GLU A 302 -9.74 -7.75 13.58
C GLU A 302 -10.21 -9.09 14.14
N ILE A 303 -10.20 -10.14 13.31
CA ILE A 303 -10.63 -11.49 13.71
C ILE A 303 -9.66 -12.52 13.16
N PHE A 304 -9.53 -13.64 13.87
CA PHE A 304 -8.80 -14.80 13.38
C PHE A 304 -9.73 -15.73 12.61
N ILE A 305 -9.34 -16.06 11.38
CA ILE A 305 -10.07 -16.97 10.53
C ILE A 305 -9.33 -18.31 10.48
N ASP A 306 -9.89 -19.28 11.19
CA ASP A 306 -9.50 -20.69 11.08
C ASP A 306 -10.10 -21.30 9.80
N SER A 307 -9.40 -21.12 8.68
CA SER A 307 -9.73 -21.68 7.36
C SER A 307 -8.68 -22.70 6.90
N VAL A 308 -8.69 -23.07 5.61
CA VAL A 308 -7.65 -23.92 5.00
C VAL A 308 -6.25 -23.32 5.19
N THR A 309 -6.15 -22.00 5.16
CA THR A 309 -4.95 -21.25 5.53
C THR A 309 -5.30 -20.30 6.67
N PRO A 310 -4.95 -20.63 7.92
CA PRO A 310 -5.23 -19.77 9.05
C PRO A 310 -4.63 -18.38 8.85
N CYS A 311 -5.45 -17.35 9.00
CA CYS A 311 -5.03 -15.97 8.75
C CYS A 311 -5.73 -15.00 9.72
N TYR A 312 -5.09 -13.86 9.97
CA TYR A 312 -5.71 -12.72 10.63
C TYR A 312 -6.32 -11.83 9.57
N VAL A 313 -7.59 -11.47 9.75
CA VAL A 313 -8.25 -10.53 8.83
C VAL A 313 -8.82 -9.32 9.56
N GLU A 314 -8.70 -8.18 8.88
CA GLU A 314 -9.43 -6.98 9.22
C GLU A 314 -10.80 -7.04 8.50
N LEU A 315 -11.86 -7.16 9.28
CA LEU A 315 -13.24 -7.20 8.81
C LEU A 315 -13.84 -5.81 8.88
N LEU A 316 -14.31 -5.32 7.73
CA LEU A 316 -15.10 -4.11 7.60
C LEU A 316 -16.51 -4.45 7.12
N ILE A 317 -17.53 -4.11 7.91
CA ILE A 317 -18.94 -4.24 7.53
C ILE A 317 -19.50 -2.84 7.31
N THR A 318 -20.06 -2.57 6.13
CA THR A 318 -20.71 -1.29 5.78
C THR A 318 -22.17 -1.51 5.40
N SER A 319 -23.08 -0.76 6.01
CA SER A 319 -24.52 -0.83 5.70
C SER A 319 -24.85 0.02 4.47
N LEU A 320 -25.45 -0.59 3.44
CA LEU A 320 -25.83 0.06 2.19
C LEU A 320 -27.27 0.56 2.25
N HIS A 321 -27.48 1.83 1.95
CA HIS A 321 -28.80 2.47 2.01
C HIS A 321 -29.22 3.05 0.66
N ASN A 322 -30.53 3.07 0.40
CA ASN A 322 -31.08 3.74 -0.79
C ASN A 322 -31.18 5.26 -0.56
N LYS A 323 -31.58 6.03 -1.60
CA LYS A 323 -31.79 7.49 -1.51
C LYS A 323 -32.82 7.92 -0.44
N ARG A 324 -33.65 7.01 0.06
CA ARG A 324 -34.65 7.21 1.11
C ARG A 324 -34.17 6.75 2.50
N LYS A 325 -32.86 6.51 2.68
CA LYS A 325 -32.24 5.98 3.91
C LYS A 325 -32.76 4.60 4.36
N GLN A 326 -33.32 3.80 3.46
CA GLN A 326 -33.72 2.43 3.77
C GLN A 326 -32.56 1.46 3.50
N LEU A 327 -32.31 0.55 4.43
CA LEU A 327 -31.31 -0.50 4.29
C LEU A 327 -31.62 -1.34 3.04
N THR A 328 -30.68 -1.39 2.11
CA THR A 328 -30.76 -2.15 0.87
C THR A 328 -29.90 -3.42 0.93
N GLY A 329 -28.87 -3.40 1.79
CA GLY A 329 -27.96 -4.53 1.96
C GLY A 329 -26.76 -4.17 2.83
N ARG A 330 -25.76 -5.05 2.85
CA ARG A 330 -24.48 -4.84 3.56
C ARG A 330 -23.31 -5.24 2.66
N LEU A 331 -22.20 -4.54 2.80
CA LEU A 331 -20.93 -4.87 2.15
C LEU A 331 -19.96 -5.30 3.25
N LEU A 332 -19.42 -6.51 3.15
CA LEU A 332 -18.35 -6.99 4.00
C LEU A 332 -17.07 -7.05 3.19
N VAL A 333 -15.99 -6.51 3.76
CA VAL A 333 -14.64 -6.57 3.20
C VAL A 333 -13.74 -7.23 4.24
N LEU A 334 -13.05 -8.29 3.83
CA LEU A 334 -12.11 -9.07 4.63
C LEU A 334 -10.72 -8.86 4.04
N ARG A 335 -9.85 -8.17 4.78
CA ARG A 335 -8.48 -7.90 4.37
C ARG A 335 -7.52 -8.76 5.17
N ASP A 336 -6.70 -9.56 4.49
CA ASP A 336 -5.65 -10.34 5.15
C ASP A 336 -4.58 -9.40 5.71
N ILE A 337 -4.39 -9.45 7.03
CA ILE A 337 -3.40 -8.67 7.79
C ILE A 337 -2.39 -9.56 8.49
N THR A 338 -2.28 -10.84 8.10
CA THR A 338 -1.42 -11.83 8.77
C THR A 338 0.03 -11.37 8.83
N GLN A 339 0.59 -10.87 7.73
CA GLN A 339 1.97 -10.34 7.69
C GLN A 339 2.16 -9.13 8.61
N ARG A 340 1.18 -8.23 8.66
CA ARG A 340 1.22 -7.05 9.55
C ARG A 340 1.22 -7.49 11.01
N TYR A 341 0.33 -8.42 11.35
CA TYR A 341 0.22 -8.94 12.71
C TYR A 341 1.49 -9.67 13.16
N GLN A 342 2.10 -10.47 12.28
CA GLN A 342 3.38 -11.14 12.53
C GLN A 342 4.52 -10.14 12.77
N ALA A 343 4.67 -9.15 11.89
CA ALA A 343 5.70 -8.12 12.02
C ALA A 343 5.55 -7.29 13.31
N GLU A 344 4.31 -6.97 13.70
CA GLU A 344 4.04 -6.25 14.94
C GLU A 344 4.39 -7.09 16.18
N SER A 345 4.10 -8.39 16.14
CA SER A 345 4.46 -9.33 17.21
C SER A 345 5.98 -9.49 17.34
N GLU A 346 6.69 -9.66 16.23
CA GLU A 346 8.15 -9.75 16.20
C GLU A 346 8.81 -8.47 16.73
N LEU A 347 8.32 -7.30 16.30
CA LEU A 347 8.82 -6.02 16.77
C LEU A 347 8.61 -5.84 18.28
N ARG A 348 7.45 -6.27 18.79
CA ARG A 348 7.16 -6.23 20.22
C ARG A 348 8.14 -7.10 21.02
N GLN A 349 8.37 -8.33 20.57
CA GLN A 349 9.33 -9.24 21.20
C GLN A 349 10.77 -8.68 21.16
N ALA A 350 11.17 -8.11 20.02
CA ALA A 350 12.49 -7.48 19.87
C ALA A 350 12.66 -6.28 20.82
N ASN A 351 11.62 -5.46 20.98
CA ASN A 351 11.64 -4.32 21.92
C ASN A 351 11.73 -4.79 23.38
N GLU A 352 10.96 -5.79 23.78
CA GLU A 352 11.02 -6.35 25.14
C GLU A 352 12.43 -6.94 25.42
N TYR A 353 13.01 -7.64 24.44
CA TYR A 353 14.38 -8.16 24.53
C TYR A 353 15.42 -7.04 24.66
N LEU A 354 15.32 -6.00 23.82
CA LEU A 354 16.24 -4.86 23.83
C LEU A 354 16.17 -4.08 25.15
N GLN A 355 14.96 -3.87 25.68
CA GLN A 355 14.77 -3.22 26.99
C GLN A 355 15.50 -3.99 28.10
N LYS A 356 15.44 -5.32 28.08
CA LYS A 356 16.16 -6.16 29.03
C LYS A 356 17.68 -6.00 28.89
N GLN A 357 18.21 -5.98 27.66
CA GLN A 357 19.64 -5.77 27.43
C GLN A 357 20.12 -4.39 27.90
N VAL A 358 19.33 -3.33 27.67
CA VAL A 358 19.66 -1.98 28.14
C VAL A 358 19.78 -1.95 29.66
N LEU A 359 18.85 -2.56 30.37
CA LEU A 359 18.88 -2.62 31.84
C LEU A 359 20.10 -3.41 32.35
N GLU A 360 20.45 -4.51 31.69
CA GLU A 360 21.63 -5.32 32.02
C GLU A 360 22.92 -4.53 31.80
N ILE A 361 23.07 -3.85 30.67
CA ILE A 361 24.21 -2.97 30.37
C ILE A 361 24.33 -1.86 31.42
N GLN A 362 23.23 -1.20 31.78
CA GLN A 362 23.23 -0.16 32.80
C GLN A 362 23.68 -0.70 34.16
N THR A 363 23.19 -1.88 34.55
CA THR A 363 23.57 -2.53 35.82
C THR A 363 25.06 -2.86 35.84
N LEU A 364 25.58 -3.46 34.75
CA LEU A 364 27.00 -3.76 34.60
C LEU A 364 27.87 -2.50 34.60
N GLN A 365 27.42 -1.41 33.97
CA GLN A 365 28.12 -0.13 33.98
C GLN A 365 28.24 0.46 35.39
N VAL A 366 27.18 0.37 36.20
CA VAL A 366 27.22 0.81 37.61
C VAL A 366 28.21 -0.04 38.40
N GLN A 367 28.16 -1.36 38.28
CA GLN A 367 29.08 -2.27 38.96
C GLN A 367 30.55 -2.02 38.58
N LEU A 368 30.84 -1.84 37.28
CA LEU A 368 32.18 -1.52 36.81
C LEU A 368 32.65 -0.17 37.33
N ARG A 369 31.76 0.83 37.41
CA ARG A 369 32.10 2.14 37.98
C ARG A 369 32.43 2.02 39.47
N GLU A 370 31.64 1.28 40.25
CA GLU A 370 31.94 1.06 41.68
C GLU A 370 33.28 0.36 41.88
N GLN A 371 33.56 -0.70 41.12
CA GLN A 371 34.83 -1.41 41.17
C GLN A 371 36.01 -0.50 40.79
N ALA A 372 35.85 0.34 39.76
CA ALA A 372 36.89 1.28 39.32
C ALA A 372 37.14 2.43 40.31
N MET A 373 36.21 2.69 41.23
CA MET A 373 36.30 3.77 42.23
C MET A 373 36.75 3.30 43.62
N ARG A 374 36.92 1.99 43.81
CA ARG A 374 37.40 1.39 45.07
C ARG A 374 38.85 0.95 44.95
N ASP A 375 39.58 0.95 46.05
CA ASP A 375 40.92 0.37 46.14
C ASP A 375 40.80 -1.16 46.32
N GLY A 376 41.53 -1.92 45.51
CA GLY A 376 41.39 -3.39 45.45
C GLY A 376 41.87 -4.13 46.71
N LEU A 377 42.74 -3.53 47.53
CA LEU A 377 43.24 -4.14 48.77
C LEU A 377 42.36 -3.81 49.97
N THR A 378 41.91 -2.57 50.06
CA THR A 378 41.22 -2.03 51.24
C THR A 378 39.72 -1.92 51.07
N GLY A 379 39.17 -1.88 49.87
CA GLY A 379 37.74 -1.62 49.63
C GLY A 379 37.26 -0.23 50.07
N LEU A 380 38.16 0.68 50.48
CA LEU A 380 37.86 2.11 50.58
C LEU A 380 37.77 2.73 49.19
N PHE A 381 37.32 3.98 49.09
CA PHE A 381 37.42 4.71 47.83
C PHE A 381 38.89 4.90 47.45
N ASN A 382 39.19 4.90 46.15
CA ASN A 382 40.54 5.18 45.67
C ASN A 382 40.75 6.67 45.42
N ARG A 383 41.99 7.06 45.11
CA ARG A 383 42.34 8.44 44.76
C ARG A 383 41.48 9.03 43.64
N ARG A 384 41.15 8.24 42.61
CA ARG A 384 40.31 8.70 41.49
C ARG A 384 38.93 9.15 41.97
N TYR A 385 38.33 8.42 42.92
CA TYR A 385 37.07 8.83 43.53
C TYR A 385 37.19 10.13 44.32
N PHE A 386 38.25 10.28 45.12
CA PHE A 386 38.51 11.51 45.86
C PHE A 386 38.63 12.72 44.91
N ASP A 387 39.48 12.61 43.89
CA ASP A 387 39.72 13.67 42.91
C ASP A 387 38.45 14.07 42.14
N GLU A 388 37.52 13.12 41.92
CA GLU A 388 36.25 13.41 41.22
C GLU A 388 35.17 14.01 42.15
N ILE A 389 35.11 13.58 43.41
CA ILE A 389 33.99 13.89 44.31
C ILE A 389 34.31 15.05 45.25
N PHE A 390 35.52 15.13 45.81
CA PHE A 390 35.86 16.15 46.79
C PHE A 390 35.72 17.59 46.26
N PRO A 391 36.12 17.94 45.02
CA PRO A 391 35.85 19.27 44.47
C PRO A 391 34.35 19.61 44.40
N LYS A 392 33.49 18.62 44.11
CA LYS A 392 32.03 18.81 44.08
C LYS A 392 31.47 19.06 45.47
N GLU A 393 31.98 18.38 46.48
CA GLU A 393 31.62 18.62 47.87
C GLU A 393 32.03 20.02 48.35
N LEU A 394 33.20 20.53 47.94
CA LEU A 394 33.58 21.92 48.27
C LEU A 394 32.66 22.96 47.62
N ILE A 395 32.26 22.75 46.36
CA ILE A 395 31.27 23.60 45.68
C ILE A 395 29.93 23.58 46.42
N ARG A 396 29.47 22.39 46.83
CA ARG A 396 28.26 22.23 47.63
C ARG A 396 28.37 22.94 48.98
N ALA A 397 29.46 22.73 49.72
CA ALA A 397 29.70 23.37 51.01
C ALA A 397 29.77 24.90 50.91
N THR A 398 30.35 25.42 49.82
CA THR A 398 30.35 26.87 49.53
C THR A 398 28.93 27.41 49.39
N ARG A 399 28.09 26.71 48.61
CA ARG A 399 26.69 27.11 48.38
C ARG A 399 25.86 27.04 49.67
N ASP A 400 26.07 25.99 50.44
CA ASP A 400 25.26 25.69 51.63
C ASP A 400 25.82 26.37 52.90
N SER A 401 26.93 27.13 52.77
CA SER A 401 27.68 27.76 53.88
C SER A 401 28.12 26.77 54.97
N GLU A 402 28.47 25.55 54.54
CA GLU A 402 28.96 24.48 55.40
C GLU A 402 30.48 24.39 55.40
N ARG A 403 31.04 23.76 56.44
CA ARG A 403 32.47 23.45 56.54
C ARG A 403 32.74 22.03 56.07
N VAL A 404 33.95 21.77 55.57
CA VAL A 404 34.42 20.40 55.28
C VAL A 404 35.81 20.24 55.87
N ALA A 405 35.96 19.31 56.82
CA ALA A 405 37.26 18.96 57.34
C ALA A 405 37.95 17.95 56.44
N LEU A 406 39.22 18.17 56.14
CA LEU A 406 40.09 17.29 55.38
C LEU A 406 41.20 16.79 56.30
N ILE A 407 41.33 15.47 56.39
CA ILE A 407 42.33 14.79 57.22
C ILE A 407 43.17 13.91 56.30
N ILE A 408 44.49 14.09 56.31
CA ILE A 408 45.41 13.17 55.65
C ILE A 408 46.22 12.44 56.70
N MET A 409 46.28 11.12 56.59
CA MET A 409 46.93 10.23 57.54
C MET A 409 47.86 9.27 56.83
N ASP A 410 49.04 9.05 57.41
CA ASP A 410 50.09 8.19 56.87
C ASP A 410 50.57 7.22 57.96
N ILE A 411 50.68 5.93 57.60
CA ILE A 411 51.12 4.90 58.53
C ILE A 411 52.63 5.03 58.77
N ASP A 412 52.99 5.30 60.01
CA ASP A 412 54.35 5.60 60.41
C ASP A 412 55.28 4.39 60.20
N TYR A 413 56.42 4.64 59.57
CA TYR A 413 57.44 3.63 59.30
C TYR A 413 56.91 2.40 58.53
N PHE A 414 55.89 2.57 57.68
CA PHE A 414 55.29 1.48 56.92
C PHE A 414 56.31 0.65 56.12
N LYS A 415 57.32 1.31 55.54
CA LYS A 415 58.44 0.63 54.87
C LYS A 415 59.18 -0.35 55.81
N ASN A 416 59.43 0.02 57.07
CA ASN A 416 60.08 -0.86 58.04
C ASN A 416 59.21 -2.08 58.35
N VAL A 417 57.89 -1.93 58.38
CA VAL A 417 56.94 -3.05 58.55
C VAL A 417 57.07 -4.02 57.38
N ASN A 418 57.07 -3.52 56.14
CA ASN A 418 57.27 -4.35 54.95
C ASN A 418 58.63 -5.04 54.93
N ASP A 419 59.70 -4.30 55.24
CA ASP A 419 61.07 -4.82 55.20
C ASP A 419 61.30 -5.88 56.30
N THR A 420 60.61 -5.76 57.44
CA THR A 420 60.78 -6.68 58.59
C THR A 420 59.84 -7.89 58.54
N PHE A 421 58.58 -7.69 58.14
CA PHE A 421 57.52 -8.72 58.23
C PHE A 421 57.01 -9.18 56.86
N GLY A 422 57.47 -8.57 55.78
CA GLY A 422 57.07 -8.86 54.40
C GLY A 422 55.81 -8.12 53.95
N HIS A 423 55.62 -8.01 52.63
CA HIS A 423 54.51 -7.27 52.03
C HIS A 423 53.11 -7.73 52.48
N GLN A 424 52.90 -9.02 52.70
CA GLN A 424 51.61 -9.52 53.21
C GLN A 424 51.26 -8.99 54.60
N ALA A 425 52.27 -8.74 55.44
CA ALA A 425 52.07 -8.13 56.75
C ALA A 425 51.74 -6.65 56.61
N GLY A 426 52.41 -5.93 55.71
CA GLY A 426 52.05 -4.55 55.38
C GLY A 426 50.64 -4.42 54.83
N ASP A 427 50.25 -5.30 53.90
CA ASP A 427 48.89 -5.35 53.36
C ASP A 427 47.85 -5.53 54.49
N ARG A 428 48.13 -6.39 55.47
CA ARG A 428 47.25 -6.60 56.62
C ARG A 428 47.14 -5.34 57.50
N VAL A 429 48.26 -4.64 57.72
CA VAL A 429 48.27 -3.36 58.46
C VAL A 429 47.42 -2.31 57.74
N ILE A 430 47.56 -2.18 56.42
CA ILE A 430 46.74 -1.28 55.60
C ILE A 430 45.26 -1.65 55.69
N GLN A 431 44.91 -2.94 55.61
CA GLN A 431 43.52 -3.39 55.73
C GLN A 431 42.92 -3.07 57.10
N ILE A 432 43.65 -3.29 58.19
CA ILE A 432 43.15 -3.00 59.54
C ILE A 432 42.91 -1.50 59.72
N PHE A 433 43.83 -0.67 59.22
CA PHE A 433 43.62 0.78 59.26
C PHE A 433 42.43 1.19 58.39
N ALA A 434 42.29 0.61 57.20
CA ALA A 434 41.17 0.87 56.32
C ALA A 434 39.81 0.47 56.92
N ASP A 435 39.73 -0.66 57.61
CA ASP A 435 38.52 -1.11 58.30
C ASP A 435 38.13 -0.14 59.44
N LEU A 436 39.14 0.38 60.16
CA LEU A 436 38.93 1.42 61.15
C LEU A 436 38.34 2.68 60.50
N LEU A 437 38.94 3.17 59.40
CA LEU A 437 38.42 4.35 58.69
C LEU A 437 37.03 4.13 58.11
N ARG A 438 36.74 2.93 57.60
CA ARG A 438 35.41 2.57 57.07
C ARG A 438 34.36 2.67 58.16
N TYR A 439 34.64 2.14 59.35
CA TYR A 439 33.75 2.24 60.50
C TYR A 439 33.39 3.70 60.83
N TYR A 440 34.35 4.62 60.76
CA TYR A 440 34.08 6.05 60.95
C TYR A 440 33.31 6.67 59.78
N SER A 441 33.63 6.32 58.53
CA SER A 441 32.92 6.88 57.37
C SER A 441 31.47 6.39 57.29
N ASP A 442 31.18 5.16 57.69
CA ASP A 442 29.82 4.58 57.61
C ASP A 442 28.82 5.27 58.55
N SER A 443 29.30 6.04 59.54
CA SER A 443 28.46 6.82 60.45
C SER A 443 27.69 7.96 59.77
N ASN A 444 28.17 8.45 58.62
CA ASN A 444 27.49 9.47 57.83
C ASN A 444 27.78 9.25 56.34
N SER A 445 26.73 9.07 55.53
CA SER A 445 26.82 8.86 54.07
C SER A 445 27.59 9.92 53.28
N GLN A 446 27.84 11.10 53.86
CA GLN A 446 28.63 12.17 53.24
C GLN A 446 30.11 12.14 53.62
N ASN A 447 30.52 11.30 54.58
CA ASN A 447 31.91 11.10 54.92
C ASN A 447 32.60 10.32 53.80
N ILE A 448 33.75 10.79 53.37
CA ILE A 448 34.57 10.13 52.36
C ILE A 448 35.80 9.59 53.07
N ALA A 449 36.06 8.28 52.96
CA ALA A 449 37.32 7.66 53.35
C ALA A 449 37.98 7.03 52.12
N CYS A 450 39.19 7.48 51.82
CA CYS A 450 39.95 7.10 50.63
C CYS A 450 41.33 6.57 51.00
N ARG A 451 41.80 5.56 50.26
CA ARG A 451 43.24 5.27 50.16
C ARG A 451 43.81 6.10 49.01
N TYR A 452 44.63 7.08 49.34
CA TYR A 452 45.14 8.06 48.37
C TYR A 452 46.36 7.52 47.60
N GLY A 453 47.18 6.69 48.25
CA GLY A 453 48.28 5.95 47.61
C GLY A 453 49.19 5.30 48.64
N GLY A 454 49.76 4.13 48.36
CA GLY A 454 50.67 3.45 49.30
C GLY A 454 50.04 3.25 50.69
N GLU A 455 50.64 3.89 51.70
CA GLU A 455 50.25 3.96 53.11
C GLU A 455 49.46 5.23 53.51
N GLU A 456 49.10 6.08 52.53
CA GLU A 456 48.40 7.35 52.75
C GLU A 456 46.89 7.21 52.58
N PHE A 457 46.15 7.79 53.53
CA PHE A 457 44.71 7.77 53.61
C PHE A 457 44.18 9.18 53.80
N VAL A 458 43.02 9.45 53.20
CA VAL A 458 42.36 10.75 53.24
C VAL A 458 40.94 10.58 53.75
N LEU A 459 40.53 11.42 54.68
CA LEU A 459 39.13 11.57 55.08
C LEU A 459 38.64 12.97 54.80
N ALA A 460 37.46 13.07 54.18
CA ALA A 460 36.70 14.31 54.08
C ALA A 460 35.42 14.17 54.90
N LEU A 461 35.23 15.07 55.87
CA LEU A 461 34.17 15.04 56.86
C LEU A 461 33.37 16.35 56.82
N PRO A 462 32.17 16.36 56.20
CA PRO A 462 31.32 17.54 56.14
C PRO A 462 30.77 17.95 57.52
N GLY A 463 30.61 19.26 57.72
CA GLY A 463 29.99 19.86 58.91
C GLY A 463 30.89 19.93 60.16
N LEU A 464 32.16 19.54 60.06
CA LEU A 464 33.08 19.57 61.21
C LEU A 464 33.89 20.86 61.30
N THR A 465 34.09 21.35 62.53
CA THR A 465 35.06 22.39 62.85
C THR A 465 36.45 21.77 63.02
N GLN A 466 37.49 22.62 63.09
CA GLN A 466 38.87 22.16 63.26
C GLN A 466 39.06 21.37 64.55
N GLU A 467 38.45 21.79 65.65
CA GLU A 467 38.56 21.12 66.95
C GLU A 467 37.94 19.71 66.89
N LYS A 468 36.73 19.59 66.33
CA LYS A 468 36.06 18.30 66.19
C LYS A 468 36.78 17.38 65.20
N ALA A 469 37.29 17.94 64.11
CA ALA A 469 38.08 17.19 63.14
C ALA A 469 39.38 16.66 63.76
N PHE A 470 40.04 17.47 64.60
CA PHE A 470 41.20 17.06 65.38
C PHE A 470 40.86 15.95 66.38
N GLU A 471 39.78 16.10 67.15
CA GLU A 471 39.31 15.05 68.07
C GLU A 471 39.05 13.72 67.35
N HIS A 472 38.40 13.77 66.18
CA HIS A 472 38.18 12.59 65.35
C HIS A 472 39.49 11.97 64.85
N ALA A 473 40.42 12.78 64.35
CA ALA A 473 41.73 12.31 63.88
C ALA A 473 42.55 11.68 65.02
N GLU A 474 42.58 12.30 66.21
CA GLU A 474 43.27 11.77 67.39
C GLU A 474 42.62 10.47 67.87
N HIS A 475 41.30 10.39 67.85
CA HIS A 475 40.59 9.16 68.21
C HIS A 475 40.91 8.02 67.24
N ILE A 476 40.97 8.29 65.94
CA ILE A 476 41.42 7.32 64.93
C ILE A 476 42.87 6.89 65.20
N ARG A 477 43.76 7.84 65.47
CA ARG A 477 45.18 7.58 65.76
C ARG A 477 45.35 6.66 66.97
N LEU A 478 44.71 7.01 68.09
CA LEU A 478 44.73 6.23 69.33
C LEU A 478 44.12 4.84 69.14
N SER A 479 43.02 4.75 68.39
CA SER A 479 42.37 3.47 68.08
C SER A 479 43.28 2.56 67.25
N PHE A 480 44.00 3.12 66.28
CA PHE A 480 44.97 2.36 65.47
C PHE A 480 46.19 1.95 66.29
N GLN A 481 46.71 2.83 67.15
CA GLN A 481 47.81 2.52 68.06
C GLN A 481 47.45 1.39 69.05
N ALA A 482 46.20 1.35 69.52
CA ALA A 482 45.71 0.31 70.42
C ALA A 482 45.30 -0.99 69.69
N ALA A 483 45.20 -0.95 68.35
CA ALA A 483 44.81 -2.12 67.57
C ALA A 483 45.89 -3.20 67.67
N ARG A 484 45.48 -4.43 68.00
CA ARG A 484 46.36 -5.59 67.94
C ARG A 484 46.56 -5.99 66.48
N LEU A 485 47.71 -5.62 65.92
CA LEU A 485 48.11 -6.01 64.58
C LEU A 485 48.91 -7.31 64.68
N GLU A 486 48.37 -8.40 64.16
CA GLU A 486 49.07 -9.69 64.13
C GLU A 486 49.22 -10.16 62.68
N SER A 487 50.42 -10.61 62.32
CA SER A 487 50.66 -11.33 61.07
C SER A 487 51.56 -12.53 61.31
N ARG A 488 51.09 -13.72 60.91
CA ARG A 488 51.81 -15.00 61.06
C ARG A 488 52.33 -15.28 62.48
N GLY A 489 51.54 -14.97 63.52
CA GLY A 489 51.92 -15.25 64.91
C GLY A 489 52.85 -14.21 65.56
N LYS A 490 53.14 -13.09 64.88
CA LYS A 490 53.95 -11.99 65.42
C LYS A 490 53.11 -10.73 65.57
N GLU A 491 53.25 -10.07 66.71
CA GLU A 491 52.66 -8.76 66.95
C GLU A 491 53.46 -7.68 66.21
N ILE A 492 52.73 -6.81 65.51
CA ILE A 492 53.25 -5.66 64.77
C ILE A 492 52.80 -4.41 65.52
N TYR A 493 53.73 -3.51 65.76
CA TYR A 493 53.46 -2.23 66.39
C TYR A 493 53.78 -1.11 65.41
N THR A 494 52.77 -0.34 65.02
CA THR A 494 52.91 0.85 64.19
C THR A 494 51.88 1.90 64.63
N THR A 495 52.08 3.12 64.18
CA THR A 495 51.27 4.29 64.51
C THR A 495 50.88 5.00 63.23
N VAL A 496 50.09 6.06 63.35
CA VAL A 496 49.73 6.91 62.23
C VAL A 496 50.01 8.36 62.61
N SER A 497 50.50 9.14 61.67
CA SER A 497 50.61 10.60 61.79
C SER A 497 49.60 11.24 60.85
N GLY A 498 49.05 12.38 61.25
CA GLY A 498 47.99 13.04 60.48
C GLY A 498 48.05 14.56 60.46
N GLY A 499 47.58 15.15 59.36
CA GLY A 499 47.30 16.57 59.23
C GLY A 499 45.79 16.83 59.16
N VAL A 500 45.33 17.96 59.71
CA VAL A 500 43.91 18.38 59.67
C VAL A 500 43.78 19.80 59.12
N ALA A 501 43.04 19.98 58.02
CA ALA A 501 42.65 21.27 57.46
C ALA A 501 41.11 21.37 57.37
N VAL A 502 40.57 22.59 57.29
CA VAL A 502 39.12 22.82 57.24
C VAL A 502 38.80 23.85 56.17
N PHE A 503 37.89 23.50 55.26
CA PHE A 503 37.28 24.43 54.32
C PHE A 503 36.17 25.24 55.01
N PRO A 504 36.05 26.57 54.76
CA PRO A 504 36.91 27.41 53.93
C PRO A 504 38.08 28.06 54.69
N ASP A 505 38.27 27.72 55.96
CA ASP A 505 39.16 28.43 56.90
C ASP A 505 40.65 28.32 56.53
N HIS A 506 41.08 27.19 55.97
CA HIS A 506 42.48 26.88 55.62
C HIS A 506 42.75 26.77 54.10
N GLY A 507 41.76 27.12 53.28
CA GLY A 507 41.86 27.03 51.82
C GLY A 507 40.48 27.08 51.18
N LYS A 508 40.41 27.62 49.96
CA LYS A 508 39.16 27.76 49.18
C LYS A 508 39.06 26.78 48.02
N THR A 509 40.15 26.11 47.68
CA THR A 509 40.21 25.11 46.62
C THR A 509 40.73 23.78 47.15
N THR A 510 40.49 22.69 46.41
CA THR A 510 41.00 21.36 46.74
C THR A 510 42.52 21.36 46.86
N ASP A 511 43.22 22.00 45.92
CA ASP A 511 44.69 22.04 45.90
C ASP A 511 45.25 22.82 47.09
N GLU A 512 44.64 23.95 47.46
CA GLU A 512 45.02 24.72 48.66
C GLU A 512 44.86 23.88 49.94
N LEU A 513 43.72 23.20 50.10
CA LEU A 513 43.48 22.36 51.28
C LEU A 513 44.45 21.18 51.35
N LEU A 514 44.69 20.50 50.22
CA LEU A 514 45.67 19.40 50.12
C LEU A 514 47.08 19.86 50.46
N GLN A 515 47.50 21.01 49.92
CA GLN A 515 48.83 21.55 50.20
C GLN A 515 49.03 21.85 51.69
N VAL A 516 48.02 22.45 52.32
CA VAL A 516 48.12 22.91 53.70
C VAL A 516 47.96 21.74 54.69
N VAL A 517 47.11 20.76 54.40
CA VAL A 517 47.00 19.53 55.21
C VAL A 517 48.25 18.65 55.09
N ASP A 518 48.89 18.58 53.91
CA ASP A 518 50.17 17.88 53.71
C ASP A 518 51.29 18.53 54.52
N GLN A 519 51.33 19.86 54.61
CA GLN A 519 52.28 20.57 55.48
C GLN A 519 52.07 20.22 56.96
N ALA A 520 50.81 20.15 57.41
CA ALA A 520 50.50 19.73 58.77
C ALA A 520 50.94 18.27 59.02
N LEU A 521 50.68 17.35 58.07
CA LEU A 521 51.15 15.97 58.14
C LEU A 521 52.68 15.88 58.18
N TYR A 522 53.36 16.67 57.35
CA TYR A 522 54.83 16.73 57.34
C TYR A 522 55.39 17.23 58.67
N ALA A 523 54.75 18.24 59.28
CA ALA A 523 55.10 18.71 60.62
C ALA A 523 54.89 17.62 61.68
N ALA A 524 53.81 16.84 61.59
CA ALA A 524 53.58 15.69 62.48
C ALA A 524 54.69 14.63 62.35
N LYS A 525 55.14 14.37 61.11
CA LYS A 525 56.25 13.43 60.85
C LYS A 525 57.59 13.93 61.40
N LEU A 526 57.83 15.24 61.42
CA LEU A 526 59.05 15.83 61.99
C LEU A 526 59.03 15.89 63.52
N ASP A 527 57.86 16.06 64.13
CA ASP A 527 57.68 16.17 65.59
C ASP A 527 57.69 14.80 66.30
N GLY A 528 58.37 13.82 65.73
CA GLY A 528 58.52 12.48 66.30
C GLY A 528 57.45 11.46 65.88
N ARG A 529 56.55 11.80 64.95
CA ARG A 529 55.45 10.93 64.45
C ARG A 529 54.42 10.61 65.54
N ASN A 530 53.47 9.72 65.24
CA ASN A 530 52.38 9.31 66.15
C ASN A 530 51.62 10.51 66.77
N CYS A 531 51.34 11.52 65.97
CA CYS A 531 50.57 12.69 66.40
C CYS A 531 49.72 13.27 65.27
N ILE A 532 48.69 14.01 65.64
CA ILE A 532 47.92 14.83 64.72
C ILE A 532 48.38 16.30 64.83
N LYS A 533 48.50 16.98 63.69
CA LYS A 533 48.73 18.43 63.63
C LYS A 533 47.60 19.11 62.86
N CYS A 534 47.18 20.27 63.35
CA CYS A 534 46.33 21.17 62.58
C CYS A 534 47.17 22.24 61.88
N VAL A 535 46.57 22.85 60.86
CA VAL A 535 47.07 24.07 60.18
C VAL A 535 47.18 25.24 61.15
#